data_AF-A0A929HYE9-F1
#
_entry.id   AF-A0A929HYE9-F1
#
_cell.length_a   1.000
_cell.length_b   1.000
_cell.length_c   1.000
_cell.angle_alpha   90.00
_cell.angle_beta   90.00
_cell.angle_gamma   90.00
#
_symmetry.space_group_name_H-M   'P 1'
#
loop_
_entity.id
_entity.type
_entity.pdbx_description
1 polymer ?
#
loop_
_entity_poly.entity_id
_entity_poly.type
_entity_poly.pdbx_seq_one_letter_code
_entity_poly.pdbx_strand_id
1 'polypeptide(L)' 'MTKQVSFFVTCLGDALFPEIGIQSVQLLEKLGCEVNFNPKQTCCAQPLVNSGFHAKAKKSMRT' A
#
# COMPACT_ATOMS: atom_id res chain seq x y z
N MET A 1 7.33 -19.41 -12.99
CA MET A 1 6.00 -18.95 -12.56
C MET A 1 6.13 -17.50 -12.16
N THR A 2 5.39 -16.61 -12.81
CA THR A 2 5.32 -15.17 -12.47
C THR A 2 4.48 -15.00 -11.20
N LYS A 3 4.90 -14.14 -10.26
CA LYS A 3 4.14 -13.87 -9.02
C LYS A 3 3.27 -12.63 -9.19
N GLN A 4 1.97 -12.75 -8.92
CA GLN A 4 1.06 -11.60 -8.86
C GLN A 4 1.24 -10.85 -7.54
N VAL A 5 1.44 -9.54 -7.60
CA VAL A 5 1.57 -8.66 -6.43
C VAL A 5 0.52 -7.56 -6.48
N SER A 6 -0.29 -7.42 -5.43
CA SER A 6 -1.13 -6.23 -5.24
C SER A 6 -0.34 -5.19 -4.46
N PHE A 7 -0.02 -4.06 -5.08
CA PHE A 7 0.84 -3.04 -4.49
C PHE A 7 0.01 -1.96 -3.78
N PHE A 8 0.28 -1.79 -2.48
CA PHE A 8 -0.35 -0.78 -1.63
C PHE A 8 0.69 0.23 -1.15
N VAL A 9 0.68 1.44 -1.72
CA VAL A 9 1.74 2.46 -1.51
C VAL A 9 1.61 3.17 -0.16
N THR A 10 0.43 3.09 0.48
CA THR A 10 0.02 3.85 1.67
C THR A 10 -0.04 5.37 1.43
N CYS A 11 -0.84 6.09 2.23
CA CYS A 11 -0.95 7.55 2.08
C CYS A 11 0.35 8.31 2.44
N LEU A 12 1.11 7.82 3.42
CA LEU A 12 2.36 8.46 3.83
C LEU A 12 3.48 8.20 2.81
N GLY A 13 3.58 6.98 2.29
CA GLY A 13 4.54 6.65 1.24
C GLY A 13 4.30 7.51 -0.01
N ASP A 14 3.05 7.62 -0.45
CA ASP A 14 2.70 8.39 -1.65
C ASP A 14 2.88 9.91 -1.46
N ALA A 15 2.48 10.46 -0.31
CA ALA A 15 2.53 11.90 -0.07
C ALA A 15 3.93 12.42 0.30
N LEU A 16 4.76 11.61 0.97
CA LEU A 16 6.05 12.05 1.49
C LEU A 16 7.25 11.50 0.71
N PHE A 17 7.11 10.31 0.10
CA PHE A 17 8.21 9.60 -0.57
C PHE A 17 7.74 8.87 -1.85
N PRO A 18 7.08 9.56 -2.81
CA PRO A 18 6.49 8.94 -3.99
C PRO A 18 7.51 8.14 -4.82
N GLU A 19 8.77 8.56 -4.84
CA GLU A 19 9.87 7.87 -5.51
C GLU A 19 10.12 6.46 -4.98
N ILE A 20 9.89 6.21 -3.68
CA ILE A 20 10.03 4.88 -3.08
C ILE A 20 8.96 3.93 -3.62
N GLY A 21 7.74 4.44 -3.82
CA GLY A 21 6.65 3.67 -4.43
C GLY A 21 7.03 3.22 -5.85
N ILE A 22 7.52 4.14 -6.66
CA ILE A 22 7.96 3.88 -8.04
C ILE A 22 9.12 2.87 -8.06
N GLN A 23 10.15 3.07 -7.24
CA GLN A 23 11.31 2.18 -7.18
C GLN A 23 10.94 0.76 -6.69
N SER A 24 9.95 0.65 -5.80
CA SER A 24 9.46 -0.64 -5.32
C SER A 24 8.80 -1.44 -6.44
N VAL A 25 7.96 -0.80 -7.25
CA VAL A 25 7.39 -1.41 -8.47
C VAL A 25 8.50 -1.77 -9.46
N GLN A 26 9.42 -0.81 -9.69
CA GLN A 26 10.74 -0.94 -10.30
C GLN A 26 11.39 -2.32 -10.09
N LEU A 27 11.65 -2.57 -8.81
CA LEU A 27 12.34 -3.75 -8.32
C LEU A 27 11.50 -5.02 -8.49
N LEU A 28 10.21 -4.97 -8.17
CA LEU A 28 9.31 -6.12 -8.28
C LEU A 28 9.19 -6.63 -9.72
N GLU A 29 9.01 -5.72 -10.68
CA GLU A 29 8.95 -6.06 -12.11
C GLU A 29 10.27 -6.68 -12.58
N LYS A 30 11.42 -6.12 -12.16
CA LYS A 30 12.75 -6.69 -12.46
C LYS A 30 12.95 -8.10 -11.90
N LEU A 31 12.30 -8.42 -10.79
CA LEU A 31 12.31 -9.76 -10.19
C LEU A 31 11.29 -10.73 -10.81
N GLY A 32 10.57 -10.30 -11.85
CA GLY A 32 9.58 -11.13 -12.56
C GLY A 32 8.23 -11.23 -11.85
N CYS A 33 7.87 -10.23 -11.04
CA CYS A 33 6.51 -10.09 -10.51
C CYS A 33 5.63 -9.31 -11.48
N GLU A 34 4.35 -9.66 -11.55
CA GLU A 34 3.32 -8.84 -12.19
C GLU A 34 2.65 -7.99 -11.11
N VAL A 35 2.88 -6.68 -11.20
CA VAL A 35 2.42 -5.74 -10.17
C VAL A 35 1.10 -5.11 -10.58
N ASN A 36 0.09 -5.25 -9.72
CA ASN A 36 -1.23 -4.69 -9.88
C ASN A 36 -1.42 -3.57 -8.86
N PHE A 37 -1.86 -2.40 -9.32
CA PHE A 37 -2.17 -1.25 -8.46
C PHE A 37 -3.66 -0.98 -8.47
N ASN A 38 -4.30 -0.96 -7.30
CA ASN A 38 -5.70 -0.57 -7.17
C ASN A 38 -5.81 0.96 -7.06
N PRO A 39 -6.36 1.67 -8.07
CA PRO A 39 -6.53 3.12 -8.01
C PRO A 39 -7.59 3.55 -6.97
N LYS A 40 -8.38 2.61 -6.45
CA LYS A 40 -9.39 2.85 -5.41
C LYS A 40 -8.89 2.50 -4.00
N GLN A 41 -7.59 2.21 -3.83
CA GLN A 41 -7.04 1.97 -2.50
C GLN A 41 -7.17 3.23 -1.64
N THR A 42 -7.50 3.07 -0.35
CA THR A 42 -7.72 4.21 0.55
C THR A 42 -6.88 4.09 1.82
N CYS A 43 -7.47 4.28 3.00
CA CYS A 43 -6.75 4.34 4.26
C CYS A 43 -6.51 2.94 4.83
N CYS A 44 -5.27 2.65 5.23
CA CYS A 44 -4.94 1.48 6.06
C CYS A 44 -5.30 1.66 7.54
N ALA A 45 -5.74 2.87 7.93
CA ALA A 45 -6.09 3.26 9.30
C ALA A 45 -4.97 3.07 10.35
N GLN A 46 -3.71 2.97 9.92
CA GLN A 46 -2.58 2.69 10.81
C GLN A 46 -2.44 3.68 11.98
N PRO A 47 -2.62 5.01 11.82
CA PRO A 47 -2.57 5.93 12.96
C PRO A 47 -3.60 5.62 14.05
N LEU A 48 -4.80 5.17 13.65
CA LEU A 48 -5.86 4.78 14.59
C LEU A 48 -5.54 3.46 15.29
N VAL A 49 -4.95 2.51 14.56
CA VAL A 49 -4.47 1.24 15.15
C VAL A 49 -3.39 1.50 16.19
N ASN A 50 -2.37 2.30 15.86
CA ASN A 50 -1.25 2.61 16.75
C ASN A 50 -1.69 3.34 18.02
N SER A 51 -2.77 4.12 17.93
CA SER A 51 -3.35 4.86 19.07
C SER A 51 -4.37 4.04 19.88
N GLY A 52 -4.54 2.74 19.59
CA GLY A 52 -5.45 1.85 20.32
C GLY A 52 -6.94 1.95 19.93
N PHE A 53 -7.31 2.75 18.92
CA PHE A 53 -8.70 2.92 18.47
C PHE A 53 -9.14 1.84 17.48
N HIS A 54 -8.93 0.56 17.82
CA HIS A 54 -9.12 -0.56 16.89
C HIS A 54 -10.53 -0.64 16.26
N ALA A 55 -11.58 -0.38 17.03
CA ALA A 55 -12.96 -0.39 16.52
C ALA A 55 -13.22 0.70 15.47
N LYS A 56 -12.62 1.90 15.64
CA LYS A 56 -12.68 2.98 14.65
C LYS A 56 -11.81 2.63 13.44
N ALA A 57 -10.59 2.13 13.67
CA ALA A 57 -9.69 1.71 12.61
C ALA A 57 -10.33 0.69 11.66
N LYS A 58 -10.99 -0.35 12.20
CA LYS A 58 -11.66 -1.38 11.41
C LYS A 58 -12.76 -0.84 10.49
N LYS A 59 -13.45 0.25 10.88
CA LYS A 59 -14.49 0.88 10.05
C LYS A 59 -13.91 1.69 8.89
N SER A 60 -12.72 2.25 9.10
CA SER A 60 -12.03 3.13 8.14
C SER A 60 -11.05 2.40 7.22
N MET A 61 -10.57 1.21 7.59
CA MET A 61 -9.62 0.41 6.81
C MET A 61 -10.26 -0.12 5.51
N ARG A 62 -9.78 0.36 4.36
CA ARG A 62 -10.28 -0.03 3.02
C ARG A 62 -9.14 0.05 2.00
N THR A 63 -8.82 -1.07 1.35
CA THR A 63 -7.74 -1.22 0.34
C THR A 63 -8.30 -1.50 -1.04
#